data_AF-A0A6A6YZ77-F1
#
_entry.id   AF-A0A6A6YZ77-F1
#
_cell.length_a   1.000
_cell.length_b   1.000
_cell.length_c   1.000
_cell.angle_alpha   90.00
_cell.angle_beta   90.00
_cell.angle_gamma   90.00
#
_symmetry.space_group_name_H-M   'P 1'
#
loop_
_entity.id
_entity.type
_entity.pdbx_description
1 polymer ?
#
loop_
_entity_poly.entity_id
_entity_poly.type
_entity_poly.pdbx_seq_one_letter_code
_entity_poly.pdbx_strand_id
1 'polypeptide(L)' 'TAQFDAYTALAPADHSTKDWPSGNLRDQYVGRLKSVKPGLATYVDGFPKVGPFPCPAGKTYGGELVGAGDQVNIQW' A
#
# COMPACT_ATOMS: atom_id res chain seq x y z
N THR A 1 -10.57 16.85 6.51
CA THR A 1 -9.37 16.07 6.17
C THR A 1 -9.78 14.65 5.88
N ALA A 2 -9.38 14.08 4.75
CA ALA A 2 -9.71 12.69 4.37
C ALA A 2 -8.64 11.73 4.91
N GLN A 3 -9.05 10.52 5.28
CA GLN A 3 -8.17 9.43 5.71
C GLN A 3 -8.24 8.28 4.71
N PHE A 4 -7.13 7.56 4.58
CA PHE A 4 -7.01 6.42 3.69
C PHE A 4 -6.04 5.40 4.27
N ASP A 5 -6.30 4.14 3.98
CA ASP A 5 -5.47 3.01 4.31
C ASP A 5 -4.54 2.73 3.14
N ALA A 6 -3.25 2.59 3.43
CA ALA A 6 -2.25 2.28 2.42
C ALA A 6 -1.86 0.81 2.48
N TYR A 7 -1.69 0.20 1.30
CA TYR A 7 -1.29 -1.19 1.14
C TYR A 7 -0.12 -1.27 0.15
N THR A 8 0.75 -2.26 0.32
CA THR A 8 1.84 -2.57 -0.62
C THR A 8 1.84 -4.04 -1.00
N ALA A 9 2.57 -4.34 -2.08
CA ALA A 9 2.86 -5.72 -2.43
C ALA A 9 3.78 -6.41 -1.39
N LEU A 10 3.52 -7.69 -1.11
CA LEU A 10 4.37 -8.57 -0.30
C LEU A 10 5.73 -8.86 -0.95
N ALA A 11 5.79 -8.78 -2.28
CA ALA A 11 7.01 -8.96 -3.06
C ALA A 11 7.05 -7.96 -4.22
N PRO A 12 8.24 -7.50 -4.61
CA PRO A 12 8.36 -6.56 -5.71
C PRO A 12 8.20 -7.28 -7.06
N ALA A 13 7.53 -6.62 -7.99
CA ALA A 13 7.46 -6.99 -9.39
C ALA A 13 8.86 -6.95 -10.02
N ASP A 14 9.29 -8.06 -10.62
CA ASP A 14 10.59 -8.22 -11.27
C ASP A 14 10.55 -8.03 -12.79
N HIS A 15 9.35 -8.00 -13.39
CA HIS A 15 9.15 -7.67 -14.80
C HIS A 15 7.76 -7.05 -15.02
N SER A 16 7.57 -6.47 -16.21
CA SER A 16 6.25 -6.00 -16.65
C SER A 16 5.47 -7.18 -17.23
N THR A 17 4.25 -7.38 -16.74
CA THR A 17 3.33 -8.39 -17.26
C THR A 17 1.90 -7.87 -17.15
N LYS A 18 1.02 -8.38 -18.01
CA LYS A 18 -0.43 -8.17 -17.92
C LYS A 18 -1.11 -9.19 -17.02
N ASP A 19 -0.43 -10.31 -16.78
CA ASP A 19 -0.94 -11.44 -16.04
C ASP A 19 -0.03 -11.67 -14.83
N TRP A 20 -0.52 -11.34 -13.64
CA TRP A 20 0.10 -11.73 -12.39
C TRP A 20 -0.57 -13.03 -11.90
N PRO A 21 0.19 -14.00 -11.38
CA PRO A 21 -0.41 -15.21 -10.82
C PRO A 21 -1.41 -14.83 -9.71
N SER A 22 -2.57 -15.48 -9.72
CA SER A 22 -3.58 -15.33 -8.67
C SER A 22 -2.95 -15.66 -7.32
N GLY A 23 -2.94 -14.70 -6.43
CA GLY A 23 -2.27 -14.81 -5.15
C GLY A 23 -2.24 -13.45 -4.48
N ASN A 24 -2.51 -13.44 -3.18
CA ASN A 24 -2.64 -12.23 -2.37
C ASN A 24 -1.29 -11.56 -2.09
N LEU A 25 -0.49 -11.33 -3.13
CA LEU A 25 0.80 -10.67 -3.05
C LEU A 25 0.65 -9.17 -2.74
N ARG A 26 -0.55 -8.65 -2.40
CA ARG A 26 -0.88 -7.21 -2.48
C ARG A 26 -1.74 -6.64 -1.35
N ASP A 27 -1.76 -7.29 -0.19
CA ASP A 27 -2.51 -6.84 1.00
C ASP A 27 -1.61 -6.44 2.19
N GLN A 28 -0.35 -6.07 1.96
CA GLN A 28 0.50 -5.64 3.06
C GLN A 28 0.05 -4.27 3.56
N TYR A 29 -0.78 -4.25 4.60
CA TYR A 29 -1.22 -3.01 5.22
C TYR A 29 -0.02 -2.23 5.78
N VAL A 30 0.14 -0.98 5.33
CA VAL A 30 1.24 -0.12 5.76
C VAL A 30 0.87 1.01 6.71
N GLY A 31 -0.43 1.22 6.89
CA GLY A 31 -0.96 2.11 7.90
C GLY A 31 -2.01 3.05 7.36
N ARG A 32 -2.66 3.73 8.30
CA ARG A 32 -3.62 4.78 8.00
C ARG A 32 -2.92 6.11 7.89
N LEU A 33 -3.22 6.81 6.81
CA LEU A 33 -2.71 8.14 6.51
C LEU A 33 -3.85 9.14 6.54
N LYS A 34 -3.57 10.35 7.04
CA LYS A 34 -4.45 11.51 6.89
C LYS A 34 -3.87 12.46 5.84
N SER A 35 -4.71 12.84 4.89
CA SER A 35 -4.41 13.94 3.98
C SER A 35 -4.21 15.25 4.75
N VAL A 36 -3.17 16.00 4.39
CA VAL A 36 -2.88 17.34 4.92
C VAL A 36 -2.84 18.30 3.73
N LYS A 37 -3.53 19.45 3.83
CA LYS A 37 -3.50 20.49 2.80
C LYS A 37 -3.13 21.84 3.41
N PRO A 38 -2.08 22.52 2.90
CA PRO A 38 -1.05 21.99 2.00
C PRO A 38 -0.16 20.95 2.72
N GLY A 39 0.58 20.13 1.97
CA GLY A 39 1.65 19.29 2.52
C GLY A 39 1.51 17.78 2.28
N LEU A 40 2.38 17.02 2.94
CA LEU A 40 2.43 15.56 2.84
C LEU A 40 1.42 14.90 3.77
N ALA A 41 0.89 13.75 3.35
CA ALA A 41 0.09 12.91 4.22
C ALA A 41 0.93 12.45 5.43
N THR A 42 0.27 12.29 6.57
CA THR A 42 0.91 11.88 7.83
C THR A 42 0.22 10.64 8.38
N TYR A 43 0.98 9.80 9.09
CA TYR A 43 0.40 8.63 9.76
C TYR A 43 -0.58 9.04 10.85
N VAL A 44 -1.67 8.28 10.97
CA VAL A 44 -2.61 8.35 12.07
C VAL A 44 -2.15 7.39 13.16
N ASP A 45 -2.09 7.86 14.40
CA ASP A 45 -1.68 7.03 15.53
C ASP A 45 -2.74 5.99 15.89
N GLY A 46 -2.30 4.88 16.49
CA GLY A 46 -3.17 3.74 16.83
C GLY A 46 -3.38 2.73 15.69
N PHE A 47 -2.89 3.01 14.48
CA PHE A 47 -2.90 2.05 13.37
C PHE A 47 -1.53 1.37 13.21
N PRO A 48 -1.50 0.07 12.86
CA PRO A 48 -0.25 -0.61 12.50
C PRO A 48 0.50 0.17 11.42
N LYS A 49 1.81 0.32 11.59
CA LYS A 49 2.70 0.92 10.60
C LYS A 49 3.59 -0.18 10.07
N VAL A 50 3.79 -0.26 8.75
CA VAL A 50 4.74 -1.24 8.22
C VAL A 50 6.15 -0.87 8.66
N GLY A 51 6.90 -1.88 9.08
CA GLY A 51 8.33 -1.73 9.34
C GLY A 51 9.12 -1.50 8.04
N PRO A 52 10.44 -1.33 8.14
CA PRO A 52 11.30 -1.28 6.97
C PRO A 52 11.07 -2.51 6.08
N PHE A 53 11.00 -2.32 4.76
CA PHE A 53 10.96 -3.40 3.79
C PHE A 53 12.24 -3.45 2.96
N PRO A 54 12.60 -4.61 2.37
CA PRO A 54 13.81 -4.74 1.57
C PRO A 54 13.81 -3.78 0.37
N CYS A 55 14.96 -3.13 0.12
CA CYS A 55 15.14 -2.25 -1.03
C CYS A 55 14.85 -3.01 -2.35
N PRO A 56 13.88 -2.56 -3.17
CA PRO A 56 13.54 -3.21 -4.43
C PRO A 56 14.48 -2.77 -5.55
N ALA A 57 15.81 -2.89 -5.37
CA ALA A 57 16.76 -2.43 -6.39
C ALA A 57 16.49 -3.09 -7.75
N GLY A 58 16.16 -2.27 -8.76
CA GLY A 58 15.80 -2.74 -10.10
C GLY A 58 14.42 -3.38 -10.23
N LYS A 59 13.58 -3.31 -9.19
CA LYS A 59 12.23 -3.88 -9.13
C LYS A 59 11.22 -2.83 -8.64
N THR A 60 9.94 -3.15 -8.67
CA THR A 60 8.86 -2.22 -8.28
C THR A 60 7.90 -2.84 -7.28
N TYR A 61 7.56 -2.14 -6.20
CA TYR A 61 6.40 -2.53 -5.37
C TYR A 61 5.13 -1.90 -5.92
N GLY A 62 4.07 -2.69 -6.05
CA GLY A 62 2.72 -2.16 -6.18
C GLY A 62 2.30 -1.50 -4.87
N GLY A 63 1.56 -0.40 -4.97
CA GLY A 63 0.99 0.29 -3.81
C GLY A 63 -0.44 0.74 -4.11
N GLU A 64 -1.28 0.71 -3.10
CA GLU A 64 -2.70 1.07 -3.19
C GLU A 64 -3.11 1.98 -2.03
N LEU A 65 -4.01 2.92 -2.32
CA LEU A 65 -4.64 3.78 -1.33
C LEU A 65 -6.14 3.51 -1.36
N VAL A 66 -6.70 3.09 -0.23
CA VAL A 66 -8.11 2.75 -0.07
C VAL A 66 -8.76 3.74 0.90
N GLY A 67 -9.99 4.15 0.64
CA GLY A 67 -10.75 4.99 1.57
C GLY A 67 -10.82 4.37 2.97
N ALA A 68 -10.55 5.15 4.01
CA ALA A 68 -10.58 4.61 5.37
C ALA A 68 -12.00 4.12 5.72
N GLY A 69 -12.11 2.84 6.08
CA GLY A 69 -13.39 2.19 6.40
C GLY A 69 -14.08 1.52 5.21
N ASP A 70 -13.54 1.64 3.99
CA ASP A 70 -13.98 0.83 2.87
C ASP A 70 -13.48 -0.61 3.02
N GLN A 71 -14.36 -1.57 2.74
CA GLN A 71 -14.02 -2.98 2.61
C GLN A 71 -13.95 -3.33 1.13
N VAL A 72 -12.76 -3.20 0.55
CA VAL A 72 -12.51 -3.56 -0.85
C VAL A 72 -11.72 -4.87 -0.92
N ASN A 73 -12.05 -5.72 -1.88
CA ASN A 73 -11.22 -6.85 -2.24
C ASN A 73 -10.14 -6.37 -3.21
N ILE A 74 -8.92 -6.21 -2.70
CA ILE A 74 -7.78 -5.74 -3.48
C ILE A 74 -7.34 -6.86 -4.45
N GLN A 75 -7.40 -6.57 -5.74
CA GLN A 75 -7.07 -7.51 -6.82
C GLN A 75 -6.37 -6.74 -7.93
N TRP A 76 -5.29 -7.30 -8.48
CA TRP A 76 -4.49 -6.69 -9.54
C TRP A 76 -4.01 -7.71 -10.55
#